data_AF-A0A318R3T7-F1
#
_entry.id   AF-A0A318R3T7-F1
#
_cell.length_a   1.000
_cell.length_b   1.000
_cell.length_c   1.000
_cell.angle_alpha   90.00
_cell.angle_beta   90.00
_cell.angle_gamma   90.00
#
_symmetry.space_group_name_H-M   'P 1'
#
loop_
_entity.id
_entity.type
_entity.pdbx_description
1 polymer ?
#
loop_
_entity_poly.entity_id
_entity_poly.type
_entity_poly.pdbx_seq_one_letter_code
_entity_poly.pdbx_strand_id
1 'polypeptide(L)'
;MKENFPFIQTLKNQEFSKIDIDQILNYLETLDYDLSKTIYIGEILSKNERLAKYFFFRDKLRMTDYSYDEKLYLNEILDQCIDWAEFWRLLVIRKGFCCIRLSGELLNKKRYIFLSGPNILSKISPDLSHSIYED
;
A
#
# COMPACT_ATOMS: atom_id res chain seq x y z
N MET A 1 -25.90 2.20 0.68
CA MET A 1 -25.12 3.23 1.40
C MET A 1 -23.59 3.07 1.22
N LYS A 2 -23.07 2.40 0.19
CA LYS A 2 -21.62 2.17 0.02
C LYS A 2 -20.88 3.25 -0.81
N GLU A 3 -21.55 4.27 -1.32
CA GLU A 3 -20.98 5.14 -2.38
C GLU A 3 -20.37 6.47 -1.91
N ASN A 4 -20.39 6.79 -0.61
CA ASN A 4 -19.99 8.12 -0.09
C ASN A 4 -18.66 8.11 0.69
N PHE A 5 -17.71 7.25 0.35
CA PHE A 5 -16.39 7.28 0.97
C PHE A 5 -15.40 8.11 0.14
N PRO A 6 -14.57 8.97 0.75
CA PRO A 6 -13.66 9.86 0.02
C PRO A 6 -12.75 9.14 -0.99
N PHE A 7 -12.22 7.96 -0.64
CA PHE A 7 -11.35 7.20 -1.55
C PHE A 7 -12.11 6.64 -2.76
N ILE A 8 -13.42 6.38 -2.66
CA ILE A 8 -14.24 5.94 -3.81
C ILE A 8 -14.31 7.06 -4.84
N GLN A 9 -14.45 8.32 -4.40
CA GLN A 9 -14.44 9.44 -5.34
C GLN A 9 -13.09 9.55 -6.05
N THR A 10 -11.98 9.34 -5.34
CA THR A 10 -10.64 9.28 -5.94
C THR A 10 -10.53 8.16 -6.97
N LEU A 11 -11.04 6.96 -6.67
CA LEU A 11 -11.05 5.83 -7.61
C LEU A 11 -11.90 6.13 -8.85
N LYS A 12 -13.10 6.71 -8.67
CA LYS A 12 -13.95 7.14 -9.81
C LYS A 12 -13.25 8.16 -10.70
N ASN A 13 -12.56 9.14 -10.10
CA ASN A 13 -11.80 10.15 -10.84
C ASN A 13 -10.58 9.58 -11.58
N GLN A 14 -10.08 8.42 -11.17
CA GLN A 14 -9.02 7.67 -11.84
C GLN A 14 -9.54 6.60 -12.80
N GLU A 15 -10.82 6.70 -13.18
CA GLU A 15 -11.45 5.83 -14.18
C GLU A 15 -11.51 4.34 -13.78
N PHE A 16 -11.47 4.04 -12.48
CA PHE A 16 -11.74 2.67 -12.01
C PHE A 16 -13.17 2.28 -12.33
N SER A 17 -13.33 1.06 -12.86
CA SER A 17 -14.64 0.53 -13.20
C SER A 17 -15.45 0.24 -11.93
N LYS A 18 -16.78 0.15 -12.06
CA LYS A 18 -17.64 -0.27 -10.95
C LYS A 18 -17.21 -1.64 -10.37
N ILE A 19 -16.81 -2.57 -11.24
CA ILE A 19 -16.36 -3.91 -10.84
C ILE A 19 -15.08 -3.82 -10.00
N ASP A 20 -14.12 -2.97 -10.39
CA ASP A 20 -12.90 -2.75 -9.60
C ASP A 20 -13.24 -2.17 -8.21
N ILE A 21 -14.12 -1.18 -8.17
CA ILE A 21 -14.54 -0.54 -6.91
C ILE A 21 -15.23 -1.55 -5.99
N ASP A 22 -16.15 -2.37 -6.52
CA ASP A 22 -16.83 -3.40 -5.75
C ASP A 22 -15.85 -4.45 -5.22
N GLN A 23 -14.86 -4.85 -6.02
CA GLN A 23 -13.80 -5.75 -5.58
C GLN A 23 -12.96 -5.16 -4.44
N ILE A 24 -12.58 -3.89 -4.53
CA ILE A 24 -11.83 -3.19 -3.49
C ILE A 24 -12.64 -3.15 -2.20
N LEU A 25 -13.93 -2.78 -2.29
CA LEU A 25 -14.81 -2.69 -1.12
C LEU A 25 -14.97 -4.04 -0.43
N ASN A 26 -15.24 -5.11 -1.19
CA ASN A 26 -15.38 -6.44 -0.62
C ASN A 26 -14.10 -6.92 0.08
N TYR A 27 -12.94 -6.60 -0.49
CA TYR A 27 -11.65 -6.95 0.12
C TYR A 27 -11.40 -6.18 1.43
N LEU A 28 -11.67 -4.87 1.44
CA LEU A 28 -11.52 -4.02 2.63
C LEU A 28 -12.49 -4.42 3.75
N GLU A 29 -13.73 -4.78 3.41
CA GLU A 29 -14.71 -5.29 4.38
C GLU A 29 -14.27 -6.61 4.99
N THR A 30 -13.69 -7.53 4.20
CA THR A 30 -13.16 -8.82 4.69
C THR A 30 -12.03 -8.63 5.72
N LEU A 31 -11.35 -7.49 5.71
CA LEU A 31 -10.24 -7.16 6.60
C LEU A 31 -10.59 -6.10 7.66
N ASP A 32 -11.88 -5.81 7.86
CA ASP A 32 -12.40 -4.86 8.85
C ASP A 32 -11.79 -3.45 8.77
N TYR A 33 -11.55 -2.97 7.54
CA TYR A 33 -11.13 -1.59 7.31
C TYR A 33 -12.25 -0.60 7.60
N ASP A 34 -11.90 0.48 8.30
CA ASP A 34 -12.73 1.68 8.40
C ASP A 34 -12.72 2.42 7.06
N LEU A 35 -13.76 2.19 6.24
CA LEU A 35 -13.91 2.79 4.92
C LEU A 35 -13.99 4.32 4.97
N SER A 36 -14.41 4.91 6.08
CA SER A 36 -14.48 6.37 6.24
C SER A 36 -13.11 7.04 6.38
N LYS A 37 -12.11 6.27 6.83
CA LYS A 37 -10.73 6.71 7.04
C LYS A 37 -9.73 6.04 6.09
N THR A 38 -10.23 5.25 5.14
CA THR A 38 -9.39 4.65 4.10
C THR A 38 -9.10 5.67 3.01
N ILE A 39 -7.83 5.74 2.60
CA ILE A 39 -7.33 6.60 1.54
C ILE A 39 -6.69 5.78 0.43
N TYR A 40 -6.84 6.24 -0.80
CA TYR A 40 -6.10 5.74 -1.95
C TYR A 40 -4.69 6.35 -1.97
N ILE A 41 -3.66 5.52 -2.14
CA ILE A 41 -2.25 5.96 -2.17
C ILE A 41 -1.68 5.94 -3.59
N GLY A 42 -2.07 4.93 -4.37
CA GLY A 42 -1.57 4.75 -5.73
C GLY A 42 -1.84 3.37 -6.29
N GLU A 43 -1.39 3.16 -7.52
CA GLU A 43 -1.46 1.87 -8.20
C GLU A 43 -0.13 1.55 -8.91
N ILE A 44 0.08 0.28 -9.23
CA ILE A 44 1.20 -0.17 -10.05
C ILE A 44 0.84 -1.40 -10.88
N LEU A 45 1.43 -1.49 -12.07
CA LEU A 45 1.36 -2.69 -12.91
C LEU A 45 2.58 -3.57 -12.66
N SER A 46 2.37 -4.79 -12.18
CA SER A 46 3.45 -5.71 -11.84
C SER A 46 3.09 -7.17 -12.14
N LYS A 47 4.11 -8.02 -12.27
CA LYS A 47 3.92 -9.47 -12.50
C LYS A 47 3.35 -10.18 -11.28
N ASN A 48 3.77 -9.77 -10.08
CA ASN A 48 3.33 -10.34 -8.81
C ASN A 48 3.29 -9.28 -7.71
N GLU A 49 2.66 -9.62 -6.58
CA GLU A 49 2.45 -8.71 -5.45
C GLU A 49 3.76 -8.28 -4.78
N ARG A 50 4.73 -9.20 -4.65
CA ARG A 50 6.04 -8.90 -4.05
C ARG A 50 6.74 -7.77 -4.82
N LEU A 51 6.82 -7.90 -6.14
CA LEU A 51 7.39 -6.88 -7.02
C LEU A 51 6.55 -5.60 -7.01
N ALA A 52 5.22 -5.70 -6.92
CA ALA A 52 4.35 -4.53 -6.83
C ALA A 52 4.68 -3.69 -5.60
N LYS A 53 4.74 -4.31 -4.41
CA LYS A 53 5.09 -3.64 -3.14
C LYS A 53 6.46 -3.00 -3.24
N TYR A 54 7.45 -3.78 -3.67
CA TYR A 54 8.83 -3.31 -3.82
C TYR A 54 8.92 -2.06 -4.70
N PHE A 55 8.43 -2.13 -5.94
CA PHE A 55 8.50 -1.00 -6.86
C PHE A 55 7.67 0.19 -6.39
N PHE A 56 6.51 -0.05 -5.78
CA PHE A 56 5.68 1.02 -5.24
C PHE A 56 6.42 1.84 -4.18
N PHE A 57 7.05 1.19 -3.20
CA PHE A 57 7.80 1.91 -2.16
C PHE A 57 9.09 2.49 -2.67
N ARG A 58 9.84 1.76 -3.49
CA ARG A 58 11.05 2.32 -4.11
C ARG A 58 10.76 3.62 -4.86
N ASP A 59 9.67 3.65 -5.62
CA ASP A 59 9.30 4.82 -6.43
C ASP A 59 8.66 5.94 -5.59
N LYS A 60 8.11 5.64 -4.40
CA LYS A 60 7.51 6.62 -3.46
C LYS A 60 8.48 7.14 -2.40
N LEU A 61 9.49 6.35 -2.02
CA LEU A 61 10.58 6.70 -1.10
C LEU A 61 11.65 7.58 -1.77
N ARG A 62 11.34 8.21 -2.91
CA ARG A 62 12.27 9.03 -3.70
C ARG A 62 13.08 9.95 -2.78
N MET A 63 14.32 9.55 -2.53
CA MET A 63 15.34 10.42 -1.96
C MET A 63 15.69 11.40 -3.08
N THR A 64 15.27 12.65 -2.91
CA THR A 64 15.09 13.60 -4.02
C THR A 64 16.38 14.17 -4.60
N ASP A 65 17.56 13.85 -4.07
CA ASP A 65 18.78 14.60 -4.37
C ASP A 65 19.95 13.80 -4.98
N TYR A 66 19.70 12.59 -5.50
CA TYR A 66 20.75 11.74 -6.08
C TYR A 66 20.75 11.70 -7.63
N SER A 67 21.94 11.62 -8.21
CA SER A 67 22.15 11.32 -9.64
C SER A 67 21.63 9.92 -10.01
N TYR A 68 21.50 9.62 -11.31
CA TYR A 68 20.92 8.34 -11.76
C TYR A 68 21.71 7.12 -11.28
N ASP A 69 23.05 7.17 -11.36
CA ASP A 69 23.93 6.08 -10.93
C ASP A 69 23.90 5.89 -9.41
N GLU A 70 23.85 6.98 -8.65
CA GLU A 70 23.70 6.94 -7.19
C GLU A 70 22.36 6.35 -6.76
N LYS A 71 21.27 6.59 -7.52
CA LYS A 71 19.97 5.96 -7.27
C LYS A 71 20.00 4.46 -7.46
N LEU A 72 20.70 3.95 -8.47
CA LEU A 72 20.86 2.51 -8.67
C LEU A 72 21.58 1.88 -7.48
N TYR A 73 22.72 2.46 -7.09
CA TYR A 73 23.51 1.98 -5.95
C TYR A 73 22.74 2.02 -4.63
N LEU A 74 21.97 3.07 -4.38
CA LEU A 74 21.20 3.21 -3.14
C LEU A 74 20.03 2.22 -3.08
N ASN A 75 19.39 1.91 -4.20
CA ASN A 75 18.37 0.85 -4.26
C ASN A 75 18.99 -0.52 -3.97
N GLU A 76 20.19 -0.80 -4.48
CA GLU A 76 20.92 -2.04 -4.17
C GLU A 76 21.25 -2.15 -2.68
N ILE A 77 21.65 -1.04 -2.05
CA ILE A 77 21.88 -1.00 -0.60
C ILE A 77 20.57 -1.26 0.17
N LEU A 78 19.48 -0.57 -0.18
CA LEU A 78 18.18 -0.77 0.46
C LEU A 78 17.73 -2.23 0.33
N ASP A 79 17.94 -2.86 -0.83
CA ASP A 79 17.62 -4.27 -1.05
C ASP A 79 18.45 -5.24 -0.21
N GLN A 80 19.69 -4.88 0.11
CA GLN A 80 20.57 -5.69 0.96
C GLN A 80 20.29 -5.47 2.45
N CYS A 81 19.83 -4.28 2.84
CA CYS A 81 19.67 -3.90 4.24
C CYS A 81 18.24 -4.05 4.78
N ILE A 82 17.21 -3.97 3.92
CA ILE A 82 15.82 -3.98 4.36
C ILE A 82 15.25 -5.39 4.32
N ASP A 83 14.78 -5.87 5.47
CA ASP A 83 13.80 -6.96 5.49
C ASP A 83 12.46 -6.44 4.96
N TRP A 84 12.23 -6.60 3.66
CA TRP A 84 11.02 -6.15 2.99
C TRP A 84 9.74 -6.79 3.52
N ALA A 85 9.82 -8.01 4.07
CA ALA A 85 8.67 -8.69 4.64
C ALA A 85 8.27 -8.03 5.96
N GLU A 86 9.25 -7.79 6.84
CA GLU A 86 9.04 -7.10 8.11
C GLU A 86 8.63 -5.64 7.91
N PHE A 87 9.26 -4.95 6.96
CA PHE A 87 8.89 -3.59 6.59
C PHE A 87 7.41 -3.50 6.16
N TRP A 88 6.97 -4.41 5.28
CA TRP A 88 5.56 -4.46 4.88
C TRP A 88 4.64 -4.80 6.06
N ARG A 89 5.02 -5.76 6.91
CA ARG A 89 4.25 -6.11 8.12
C ARG A 89 4.03 -4.89 9.02
N LEU A 90 5.08 -4.11 9.25
CA LEU A 90 5.00 -2.90 10.05
C LEU A 90 4.11 -1.83 9.40
N LEU A 91 4.13 -1.67 8.07
CA LEU A 91 3.21 -0.77 7.39
C LEU A 91 1.75 -1.19 7.53
N VAL A 92 1.44 -2.48 7.45
CA VAL A 92 0.08 -3.01 7.67
C VAL A 92 -0.38 -2.72 9.10
N ILE A 93 0.46 -3.01 10.10
CA ILE A 93 0.10 -2.88 11.51
C ILE A 93 0.10 -1.42 11.96
N ARG A 94 1.11 -0.63 11.60
CA ARG A 94 1.25 0.75 12.11
C ARG A 94 0.50 1.79 11.30
N LYS A 95 0.33 1.53 10.01
CA LYS A 95 -0.21 2.51 9.05
C LYS A 95 -1.40 1.97 8.27
N GLY A 96 -1.84 0.75 8.55
CA GLY A 96 -3.01 0.16 7.90
C GLY A 96 -2.83 0.03 6.39
N PHE A 97 -1.61 -0.23 5.91
CA PHE A 97 -1.38 -0.38 4.47
C PHE A 97 -2.03 -1.65 3.93
N CYS A 98 -2.54 -1.55 2.71
CA CYS A 98 -3.18 -2.62 1.98
C CYS A 98 -2.67 -2.66 0.53
N CYS A 99 -2.46 -3.85 -0.01
CA CYS A 99 -2.17 -4.08 -1.41
C CYS A 99 -3.23 -5.01 -1.98
N ILE A 100 -4.02 -4.53 -2.94
CA ILE A 100 -5.13 -5.27 -3.53
C ILE A 100 -4.82 -5.56 -4.99
N ARG A 101 -4.86 -6.84 -5.37
CA ARG A 101 -4.77 -7.25 -6.77
C ARG A 101 -6.14 -7.19 -7.41
N LEU A 102 -6.31 -6.35 -8.42
CA LEU A 102 -7.56 -6.27 -9.17
C LEU A 102 -7.68 -7.40 -10.20
N SER A 103 -8.94 -7.75 -10.48
CA SER A 103 -9.30 -8.71 -11.52
C SER A 103 -9.32 -7.98 -12.86
N GLY A 104 -8.52 -8.43 -13.82
CA GLY A 104 -8.43 -7.83 -15.14
C GLY A 104 -7.20 -8.32 -15.88
N GLU A 105 -7.35 -8.63 -17.16
CA GLU A 105 -6.25 -9.07 -18.00
C GLU A 105 -5.56 -7.85 -18.61
N LEU A 106 -4.37 -7.56 -18.10
CA LEU A 106 -3.40 -6.73 -18.81
C LEU A 106 -2.32 -7.69 -19.31
N LEU A 107 -1.96 -7.58 -20.59
CA LEU A 107 -0.95 -8.44 -21.23
C LEU A 107 0.30 -8.57 -20.33
N ASN A 108 0.45 -9.75 -19.71
CA ASN A 108 1.55 -10.15 -18.82
C ASN A 108 1.77 -9.35 -17.52
N LYS A 109 0.85 -8.46 -17.12
CA LYS A 109 0.94 -7.73 -15.85
C LYS A 109 -0.41 -7.74 -15.14
N LYS A 110 -0.39 -7.49 -13.83
CA LYS A 110 -1.59 -7.34 -13.01
C LYS A 110 -1.58 -5.95 -12.38
N ARG A 111 -2.77 -5.38 -12.23
CA ARG A 111 -2.96 -4.10 -11.55
C ARG A 111 -3.05 -4.33 -10.05
N TYR A 112 -2.20 -3.63 -9.30
CA TYR A 112 -2.20 -3.62 -7.84
C TYR A 112 -2.52 -2.22 -7.35
N ILE A 113 -3.45 -2.11 -6.42
CA ILE A 113 -3.82 -0.86 -5.76
C ILE A 113 -3.26 -0.85 -4.34
N PHE A 114 -2.77 0.30 -3.94
CA PHE A 114 -2.32 0.60 -2.59
C PHE A 114 -3.30 1.55 -1.91
N LEU A 115 -3.80 1.10 -0.76
CA LEU A 115 -4.68 1.86 0.12
C LEU A 115 -4.06 1.91 1.52
N SER A 116 -4.44 2.90 2.32
CA SER A 116 -4.10 2.94 3.74
C SER A 116 -5.34 3.34 4.53
N GLY A 117 -5.60 2.66 5.64
CA GLY A 117 -6.70 3.00 6.51
C GLY A 117 -6.72 2.12 7.75
N PRO A 118 -7.40 2.54 8.83
CA PRO A 118 -7.48 1.75 10.05
C PRO A 118 -8.19 0.41 9.81
N ASN A 119 -7.49 -0.69 10.02
CA ASN A 119 -7.99 -2.07 10.00
C ASN A 119 -7.89 -2.71 11.39
N ILE A 120 -8.36 -3.95 11.53
CA ILE A 120 -8.30 -4.71 12.79
C ILE A 120 -6.89 -4.77 13.40
N LEU A 121 -5.86 -4.99 12.59
CA LEU A 121 -4.46 -5.08 13.06
C LEU A 121 -3.92 -3.73 13.53
N SER A 122 -4.28 -2.65 12.84
CA SER A 122 -3.78 -1.31 13.15
C SER A 122 -4.48 -0.62 14.30
N LYS A 123 -5.72 -1.01 14.60
CA LYS A 123 -6.45 -0.57 15.81
C LYS A 123 -5.88 -1.21 17.07
N ILE A 124 -5.32 -2.41 16.95
CA ILE A 124 -4.78 -3.18 18.09
C ILE A 124 -3.37 -2.72 18.47
N SER A 125 -2.62 -2.08 17.56
CA SER A 125 -1.24 -1.67 17.81
C SER A 125 -1.15 -0.78 19.06
N PRO A 126 -0.63 -1.28 20.20
CA PRO A 126 -0.31 -0.44 21.32
C PRO A 126 0.75 0.55 20.85
N ASP A 127 0.64 1.80 21.32
CA ASP A 127 1.71 2.76 21.19
C ASP A 127 3.01 2.12 21.70
N LEU A 128 3.97 1.93 20.80
CA LEU A 128 5.35 1.60 21.18
C LEU A 128 6.09 2.87 21.64
N SER A 129 5.35 3.93 22.03
CA SER A 129 5.90 5.17 22.56
C SER A 129 6.44 5.02 24.00
N HIS A 130 6.39 3.81 24.58
CA HIS A 130 6.83 3.55 25.95
C HIS A 130 7.98 2.53 26.09
N SER A 131 8.81 2.26 25.07
CA SER A 131 9.94 1.34 25.29
C SER A 131 11.25 1.68 24.56
N ILE A 132 11.56 2.96 24.34
CA ILE A 132 12.92 3.35 23.89
C ILE A 132 13.59 4.35 24.86
N TYR A 133 13.03 4.55 26.06
CA TYR A 133 13.63 5.40 27.11
C TYR A 133 13.34 4.88 28.53
N GLU A 134 13.62 3.62 28.83
CA GLU A 134 13.90 3.06 30.16
C GLU A 134 14.77 1.82 29.87
N ASP A 135 16.06 1.69 30.19
CA ASP A 135 17.02 2.33 31.09
C ASP A 135 18.35 2.66 30.38
#